data_AF-A0A538PL28-F1
#
_entry.id   AF-A0A538PL28-F1
#
_cell.length_a   1.000
_cell.length_b   1.000
_cell.length_c   1.000
_cell.angle_alpha   90.00
_cell.angle_beta   90.00
_cell.angle_gamma   90.00
#
_symmetry.space_group_name_H-M   'P 1'
#
loop_
_entity.id
_entity.type
_entity.pdbx_description
1 polymer ?
#
loop_
_entity_poly.entity_id
_entity_poly.type
_entity_poly.pdbx_seq_one_letter_code
_entity_poly.pdbx_strand_id
1 'polypeptide(L)'
;MPAETPKPDPVVIAAYLDDVDEELKVAKRLSEAPPSRFAAFHLQQAAEKLVKAVRLHRGLFASTEHNIRALIEELPADDAWRAKLSPLGVLSAYATTFRYPSPAGKRKPGLSQQETLEWTETMSALVGELRAIIATKPLRDR
;
A
#
# COMPACT_ATOMS: atom_id res chain seq x y z
N MET A 1 21.67 14.96 23.96
CA MET A 1 20.43 14.17 23.83
C MET A 1 20.00 14.27 22.38
N PRO A 2 19.74 13.17 21.66
CA PRO A 2 19.19 13.28 20.31
C PRO A 2 17.83 13.99 20.42
N ALA A 3 17.62 15.02 19.59
CA ALA A 3 16.35 15.72 19.52
C ALA A 3 15.25 14.73 19.18
N GLU A 4 14.18 14.71 19.98
CA GLU A 4 12.99 13.90 19.73
C GLU A 4 12.45 14.28 18.34
N THR A 5 12.53 13.34 17.40
CA THR A 5 12.24 13.64 16.00
C THR A 5 10.72 13.76 15.82
N PRO A 6 10.20 14.78 15.12
CA PRO A 6 8.76 15.03 15.07
C PRO A 6 8.01 13.83 14.51
N LYS A 7 7.02 13.35 15.27
CA LYS A 7 6.11 12.28 14.86
C LYS A 7 5.30 12.74 13.63
N PRO A 8 4.98 11.84 12.69
CA PRO A 8 4.15 12.18 11.53
C PRO A 8 2.78 12.73 11.95
N ASP A 9 2.33 13.80 11.28
CA ASP A 9 1.01 14.39 11.52
C ASP A 9 -0.10 13.38 11.15
N PRO A 10 -1.08 13.11 12.03
CA PRO A 10 -2.27 12.29 11.70
C PRO A 10 -2.96 12.67 10.39
N VAL A 11 -2.92 13.94 9.99
CA VAL A 11 -3.47 14.43 8.71
C VAL A 11 -2.74 13.80 7.52
N VAL A 12 -1.42 13.61 7.60
CA VAL A 12 -0.64 12.98 6.54
C VAL A 12 -1.02 11.50 6.40
N ILE A 13 -1.21 10.80 7.52
CA ILE A 13 -1.64 9.39 7.50
C ILE A 13 -3.04 9.26 6.89
N ALA A 14 -3.96 10.16 7.24
CA ALA A 14 -5.29 10.19 6.64
C ALA A 14 -5.22 10.41 5.12
N ALA A 15 -4.41 11.37 4.65
CA ALA A 15 -4.22 11.62 3.22
C ALA A 15 -3.69 10.38 2.48
N TYR A 16 -2.73 9.63 3.05
CA TYR A 16 -2.30 8.37 2.46
C TYR A 16 -3.44 7.35 2.34
N LEU A 17 -4.33 7.26 3.32
CA LEU A 17 -5.46 6.32 3.28
C LEU A 17 -6.54 6.74 2.29
N ASP A 18 -6.73 8.05 2.10
CA ASP A 18 -7.63 8.58 1.08
C ASP A 18 -7.08 8.30 -0.31
N ASP A 19 -5.78 8.50 -0.53
CA ASP A 19 -5.11 8.09 -1.78
C ASP A 19 -5.25 6.58 -2.03
N VAL A 20 -5.15 5.73 -0.99
CA VAL A 20 -5.39 4.29 -1.15
C VAL A 20 -6.80 4.04 -1.69
N ASP A 21 -7.83 4.68 -1.14
CA ASP A 21 -9.20 4.52 -1.63
C ASP A 21 -9.36 4.96 -3.10
N GLU A 22 -8.67 6.02 -3.52
CA GLU A 22 -8.65 6.45 -4.91
C GLU A 22 -7.98 5.42 -5.82
N GLU A 23 -6.80 4.91 -5.43
CA GLU A 23 -6.08 3.87 -6.16
C GLU A 23 -6.93 2.61 -6.34
N LEU A 24 -7.64 2.19 -5.30
CA LEU A 24 -8.54 1.03 -5.32
C LEU A 24 -9.73 1.23 -6.28
N LYS A 25 -10.35 2.43 -6.28
CA LYS A 25 -11.42 2.77 -7.23
C LYS A 25 -10.92 2.71 -8.68
N VAL A 26 -9.73 3.25 -8.93
CA VAL A 26 -9.11 3.23 -10.27
C VAL A 26 -8.76 1.81 -10.69
N ALA A 27 -8.16 1.01 -9.80
CA ALA A 27 -7.83 -0.39 -10.07
C ALA A 27 -9.07 -1.20 -10.48
N LYS A 28 -10.16 -1.06 -9.71
CA LYS A 28 -11.45 -1.70 -10.01
C LYS A 28 -11.95 -1.30 -11.41
N ARG A 29 -12.02 0.00 -11.69
CA ARG A 29 -12.49 0.50 -12.99
C ARG A 29 -11.63 0.00 -14.16
N LEU A 30 -10.31 -0.04 -14.00
CA LEU A 30 -9.39 -0.50 -15.04
C LEU A 30 -9.43 -2.02 -15.25
N SER A 31 -10.00 -2.78 -14.32
CA SER A 31 -10.16 -4.22 -14.44
C SER A 31 -11.43 -4.63 -15.21
N GLU A 32 -12.35 -3.70 -15.42
CA GLU A 32 -13.58 -3.92 -16.21
C GLU A 32 -13.27 -4.02 -17.71
N ALA A 33 -14.19 -4.60 -18.49
CA ALA A 33 -13.98 -4.83 -19.91
C ALA A 33 -14.01 -3.53 -20.74
N PRO A 34 -13.04 -3.29 -21.65
CA PRO A 34 -11.83 -4.10 -21.88
C PRO A 34 -10.78 -3.88 -20.78
N PRO A 35 -10.22 -4.96 -20.19
CA PRO A 35 -9.34 -4.82 -19.04
C PRO A 35 -8.00 -4.17 -19.43
N SER A 36 -7.50 -3.33 -18.53
CA SER A 36 -6.21 -2.69 -18.64
C SER A 36 -5.22 -3.31 -17.66
N ARG A 37 -4.02 -3.65 -18.16
CA ARG A 37 -2.90 -4.11 -17.31
C ARG A 37 -2.50 -3.10 -16.24
N PHE A 38 -2.90 -1.84 -16.38
CA PHE A 38 -2.61 -0.79 -15.39
C PHE A 38 -3.42 -0.95 -14.10
N ALA A 39 -4.48 -1.76 -14.06
CA ALA A 39 -5.18 -2.09 -12.83
C ALA A 39 -4.21 -2.62 -11.74
N ALA A 40 -3.31 -3.53 -12.13
CA ALA A 40 -2.32 -4.09 -11.21
C ALA A 40 -1.27 -3.06 -10.73
N PHE A 41 -0.99 -2.02 -11.52
CA PHE A 41 -0.13 -0.92 -11.08
C PHE A 41 -0.81 -0.09 -9.99
N HIS A 42 -2.09 0.23 -10.14
CA HIS A 42 -2.85 0.94 -9.11
C HIS A 42 -2.99 0.11 -7.82
N LEU A 43 -3.13 -1.22 -7.92
CA LEU A 43 -3.05 -2.08 -6.72
C LEU A 43 -1.69 -2.03 -6.04
N GLN A 44 -0.59 -1.98 -6.79
CA GLN A 44 0.74 -1.80 -6.20
C GLN A 44 0.86 -0.44 -5.51
N GLN A 45 0.36 0.63 -6.10
CA GLN A 45 0.37 1.97 -5.50
C GLN A 45 -0.47 2.02 -4.22
N ALA A 46 -1.67 1.43 -4.24
CA ALA A 46 -2.52 1.28 -3.05
C ALA A 46 -1.77 0.54 -1.92
N ALA A 47 -1.17 -0.61 -2.24
CA ALA A 47 -0.44 -1.40 -1.25
C ALA A 47 0.76 -0.65 -0.66
N GLU A 48 1.56 0.03 -1.49
CA GLU A 48 2.70 0.83 -1.05
C GLU A 48 2.26 1.96 -0.11
N LYS A 49 1.23 2.71 -0.49
CA LYS A 49 0.67 3.81 0.30
C LYS A 49 0.09 3.32 1.63
N LEU A 50 -0.62 2.20 1.65
CA LEU A 50 -1.12 1.57 2.88
C LEU A 50 0.03 1.19 3.83
N VAL A 51 1.08 0.55 3.32
CA VAL A 51 2.25 0.16 4.14
C VAL A 51 2.96 1.41 4.67
N LYS A 52 3.09 2.47 3.86
CA LYS A 52 3.64 3.76 4.30
C LYS A 52 2.78 4.40 5.39
N ALA A 53 1.46 4.38 5.27
CA ALA A 53 0.55 4.86 6.31
C ALA A 53 0.75 4.12 7.64
N VAL A 54 0.87 2.79 7.60
CA VAL A 54 1.13 1.97 8.80
C VAL A 54 2.49 2.32 9.40
N ARG A 55 3.55 2.43 8.60
CA ARG A 55 4.89 2.83 9.05
C ARG A 55 4.85 4.20 9.76
N LEU A 56 4.20 5.19 9.15
CA LEU A 56 4.05 6.53 9.72
C LEU A 56 3.26 6.48 11.05
N HIS A 57 2.20 5.69 11.11
CA HIS A 57 1.44 5.49 12.35
C HIS A 57 2.24 4.79 13.47
N ARG A 58 3.35 4.12 13.13
CA ARG A 58 4.33 3.59 14.11
C ARG A 58 5.47 4.55 14.44
N GLY A 59 5.42 5.78 13.94
CA GLY A 59 6.46 6.78 14.15
C GLY A 59 7.71 6.58 13.31
N LEU A 60 7.67 5.71 12.29
CA LEU A 60 8.76 5.59 11.32
C LEU A 60 8.72 6.74 10.31
N PHE A 61 9.87 7.08 9.73
CA PHE A 61 9.98 8.16 8.74
C PHE A 61 9.36 7.79 7.39
N ALA A 62 8.93 8.83 6.67
CA ALA A 62 8.60 8.71 5.25
C ALA A 62 9.83 8.17 4.50
N SER A 63 9.64 7.04 3.81
CA SER A 63 10.70 6.39 3.04
C SER A 63 10.54 6.68 1.56
N THR A 64 11.67 6.86 0.87
CA THR A 64 11.75 6.91 -0.59
C THR A 64 11.77 5.51 -1.22
N GLU A 65 11.81 4.44 -0.41
CA GLU A 65 11.67 3.06 -0.88
C GLU A 65 10.26 2.82 -1.43
N HIS A 66 10.19 2.01 -2.48
CA HIS A 66 8.97 1.62 -3.20
C HIS A 66 8.70 0.11 -3.15
N ASN A 67 9.71 -0.69 -2.80
CA ASN A 67 9.56 -2.11 -2.61
C ASN A 67 8.73 -2.39 -1.34
N ILE A 68 7.54 -2.94 -1.54
CA ILE A 68 6.58 -3.18 -0.46
C ILE A 68 7.15 -4.15 0.58
N ARG A 69 7.89 -5.19 0.15
CA ARG A 69 8.50 -6.14 1.08
C ARG A 69 9.54 -5.48 1.97
N ALA A 70 10.43 -4.66 1.39
CA ALA A 70 11.43 -3.92 2.15
C ALA A 70 10.76 -2.96 3.17
N LEU A 71 9.72 -2.23 2.75
CA LEU A 71 8.96 -1.36 3.65
C LEU A 71 8.30 -2.13 4.81
N ILE A 72 7.78 -3.34 4.58
CA ILE A 72 7.21 -4.19 5.64
C ILE A 72 8.29 -4.69 6.59
N GLU A 73 9.48 -5.03 6.06
CA GLU A 73 10.61 -5.54 6.85
C GLU A 73 11.16 -4.51 7.84
N GLU A 74 10.96 -3.22 7.59
CA GLU A 74 11.34 -2.12 8.48
C GLU A 74 10.40 -1.92 9.68
N LEU A 75 9.20 -2.51 9.68
CA LEU A 75 8.30 -2.45 10.84
C LEU A 75 8.91 -3.23 12.02
N PRO A 76 8.58 -2.88 13.29
CA PRO A 76 9.01 -3.67 14.44
C PRO A 76 8.63 -5.15 14.29
N ALA A 77 9.54 -6.07 14.63
CA ALA A 77 9.36 -7.51 14.37
C ALA A 77 8.11 -8.11 15.05
N ASP A 78 7.70 -7.52 16.17
CA ASP A 78 6.51 -7.87 16.97
C ASP A 78 5.24 -7.14 16.53
N ASP A 79 5.30 -6.28 15.50
CA ASP A 79 4.12 -5.57 15.00
C ASP A 79 3.17 -6.52 14.28
N ALA A 80 1.95 -6.66 14.80
CA ALA A 80 0.90 -7.49 14.22
C ALA A 80 0.58 -7.14 12.75
N TRP A 81 0.87 -5.91 12.31
CA TRP A 81 0.65 -5.50 10.92
C TRP A 81 1.67 -6.09 9.94
N ARG A 82 2.84 -6.56 10.39
CA ARG A 82 3.80 -7.25 9.50
C ARG A 82 3.15 -8.46 8.83
N ALA A 83 2.45 -9.30 9.61
CA ALA A 83 1.76 -10.48 9.08
C ALA A 83 0.60 -10.10 8.14
N LYS A 84 -0.16 -9.06 8.49
CA LYS A 84 -1.30 -8.57 7.68
C LYS A 84 -0.86 -8.00 6.34
N LEU A 85 0.27 -7.29 6.31
CA LEU A 85 0.78 -6.63 5.11
C LEU A 85 1.66 -7.56 4.26
N SER A 86 2.25 -8.60 4.84
CA SER A 86 3.18 -9.51 4.16
C SER A 86 2.68 -10.02 2.78
N PRO A 87 1.40 -10.43 2.63
CA PRO A 87 0.87 -10.85 1.33
C PRO A 87 0.97 -9.78 0.23
N LEU A 88 0.89 -8.49 0.59
CA LEU A 88 0.97 -7.37 -0.36
C LEU A 88 2.35 -7.26 -1.02
N GLY A 89 3.39 -7.86 -0.44
CA GLY A 89 4.76 -7.81 -0.96
C GLY A 89 4.89 -8.31 -2.41
N VAL A 90 4.02 -9.23 -2.84
CA VAL A 90 3.99 -9.75 -4.21
C VAL A 90 3.67 -8.66 -5.24
N LEU A 91 2.95 -7.61 -4.83
CA LEU A 91 2.52 -6.54 -5.72
C LEU A 91 3.69 -5.64 -6.16
N SER A 92 4.84 -5.69 -5.46
CA SER A 92 6.05 -4.91 -5.82
C SER A 92 6.47 -5.12 -7.28
N ALA A 93 6.25 -6.31 -7.83
CA ALA A 93 6.60 -6.62 -9.21
C ALA A 93 5.81 -5.77 -10.23
N TYR A 94 4.60 -5.32 -9.90
CA TYR A 94 3.77 -4.50 -10.78
C TYR A 94 4.23 -3.03 -10.87
N ALA A 95 5.15 -2.60 -10.00
CA ALA A 95 5.79 -1.29 -10.12
C ALA A 95 6.72 -1.18 -11.35
N THR A 96 7.33 -2.30 -11.76
CA THR A 96 8.37 -2.33 -12.80
C THR A 96 8.19 -3.47 -13.80
N THR A 97 8.33 -4.72 -13.37
CA THR A 97 8.46 -5.92 -14.22
C THR A 97 7.29 -6.10 -15.19
N PHE A 98 6.08 -5.73 -14.77
CA PHE A 98 4.87 -5.83 -15.60
C PHE A 98 4.56 -4.56 -16.41
N ARG A 99 5.22 -3.44 -16.11
CA ARG A 99 5.02 -2.16 -16.79
C ARG A 99 5.93 -1.99 -18.00
N TYR A 100 7.20 -2.37 -17.84
CA TYR A 100 8.19 -2.20 -18.90
C TYR A 100 8.19 -3.38 -19.85
N PRO A 101 8.34 -3.15 -21.17
CA PRO A 101 8.52 -4.23 -22.11
C PRO A 101 9.83 -4.98 -21.80
N SER A 102 9.81 -6.29 -22.03
CA SER A 102 11.04 -7.08 -22.13
C SER A 102 11.93 -6.58 -23.28
N PRO A 103 13.21 -6.98 -23.35
CA PRO A 103 14.07 -6.66 -24.49
C PRO A 103 13.49 -7.09 -25.85
N ALA A 104 12.63 -8.11 -25.86
CA ALA A 104 11.92 -8.58 -27.06
C ALA A 104 10.59 -7.82 -27.33
N GLY A 105 10.32 -6.71 -26.64
CA GLY A 105 9.11 -5.89 -26.82
C GLY A 105 7.83 -6.44 -26.19
N LYS A 106 7.87 -7.66 -25.63
CA LYS A 106 6.70 -8.30 -24.98
C LYS A 106 6.45 -7.72 -23.59
N ARG A 107 5.18 -7.58 -23.20
CA ARG A 107 4.75 -7.21 -21.85
C ARG A 107 4.07 -8.40 -21.19
N LYS A 108 4.26 -8.55 -19.88
CA LYS A 108 3.54 -9.57 -19.12
C LYS A 108 2.06 -9.19 -18.99
N PRO A 109 1.14 -10.17 -18.97
CA PRO A 109 -0.26 -9.89 -18.67
C PRO A 109 -0.40 -9.32 -17.26
N GLY A 110 -1.40 -8.48 -17.06
CA GLY A 110 -1.78 -8.01 -15.72
C GLY A 110 -2.59 -9.06 -14.96
N LEU A 111 -3.11 -8.65 -13.81
CA LEU A 111 -4.08 -9.43 -13.04
C LEU A 111 -5.42 -9.55 -13.78
N SER A 112 -6.13 -10.65 -13.54
CA SER A 112 -7.53 -10.78 -13.93
C SER A 112 -8.43 -9.80 -13.15
N GLN A 113 -9.67 -9.63 -13.61
CA GLN A 113 -10.66 -8.83 -12.90
C GLN A 113 -10.93 -9.41 -11.50
N GLN A 114 -11.09 -10.72 -11.39
CA GLN A 114 -11.36 -11.40 -10.12
C GLN A 114 -10.21 -11.17 -9.11
N GLU A 115 -8.96 -11.42 -9.52
CA GLU A 115 -7.80 -11.15 -8.66
C GLU A 115 -7.70 -9.66 -8.27
N THR A 116 -8.09 -8.76 -9.18
CA THR A 116 -8.09 -7.31 -8.89
C THR A 116 -9.10 -6.96 -7.79
N LEU A 117 -10.30 -7.56 -7.85
CA LEU A 117 -11.35 -7.34 -6.85
C LEU A 117 -10.95 -7.92 -5.49
N GLU A 118 -10.35 -9.11 -5.45
CA GLU A 118 -9.87 -9.74 -4.21
C GLU A 118 -8.82 -8.89 -3.50
N TRP A 119 -7.85 -8.34 -4.25
CA TRP A 119 -6.87 -7.41 -3.69
C TRP A 119 -7.50 -6.11 -3.20
N THR A 120 -8.50 -5.61 -3.94
CA THR A 120 -9.23 -4.39 -3.57
C THR A 120 -9.95 -4.60 -2.24
N GLU A 121 -10.70 -5.70 -2.09
CA GLU A 121 -11.41 -6.04 -0.85
C GLU A 121 -10.45 -6.21 0.32
N THR A 122 -9.34 -6.94 0.11
CA THR A 122 -8.30 -7.14 1.12
C THR A 122 -7.75 -5.80 1.62
N MET A 123 -7.37 -4.90 0.71
CA MET A 123 -6.81 -3.60 1.09
C MET A 123 -7.86 -2.67 1.70
N SER A 124 -9.10 -2.65 1.21
CA SER A 124 -10.18 -1.88 1.82
C SER A 124 -10.45 -2.30 3.27
N ALA A 125 -10.41 -3.62 3.56
CA ALA A 125 -10.54 -4.11 4.93
C ALA A 125 -9.40 -3.63 5.84
N LEU A 126 -8.16 -3.67 5.36
CA LEU A 126 -7.01 -3.17 6.11
C LEU A 126 -7.07 -1.64 6.32
N VAL A 127 -7.49 -0.87 5.31
CA VAL A 127 -7.70 0.58 5.46
C VAL A 127 -8.73 0.87 6.54
N GLY A 128 -9.87 0.17 6.52
CA GLY A 128 -10.91 0.28 7.54
C GLY A 128 -10.38 -0.03 8.94
N GLU A 129 -9.59 -1.09 9.08
CA GLU A 129 -8.95 -1.45 10.35
C GLU A 129 -8.00 -0.35 10.84
N LEU A 130 -7.13 0.18 9.97
CA LEU A 130 -6.18 1.23 10.37
C LEU A 130 -6.91 2.52 10.79
N ARG A 131 -7.93 2.93 10.04
CA ARG A 131 -8.78 4.09 10.38
C ARG A 131 -9.42 3.92 11.76
N ALA A 132 -9.95 2.73 12.07
CA ALA A 132 -10.53 2.45 13.39
C ALA A 132 -9.50 2.53 14.53
N ILE A 133 -8.27 2.04 14.29
CA ILE A 133 -7.17 2.15 15.27
C ILE A 133 -6.78 3.62 15.49
N ILE A 134 -6.64 4.40 14.42
CA ILE A 134 -6.28 5.83 14.51
C ILE A 134 -7.35 6.61 15.28
N ALA A 135 -8.63 6.32 15.05
CA ALA A 135 -9.74 6.97 15.73
C ALA A 135 -9.80 6.64 17.24
N THR A 136 -9.39 5.43 17.64
CA THR A 136 -9.45 4.98 19.04
C THR A 136 -8.17 5.28 19.83
N LYS A 137 -7.04 5.52 19.14
CA LYS A 137 -5.75 5.80 19.80
C LYS A 137 -4.95 6.83 19.00
N PRO A 138 -5.27 8.13 19.13
CA PRO A 138 -4.57 9.16 18.39
C PRO A 138 -3.08 9.22 18.76
N LEU A 139 -2.23 9.52 17.77
CA LEU A 139 -0.76 9.58 17.91
C LEU A 139 -0.26 10.56 18.98
N ARG A 140 -1.12 11.44 19.49
CA ARG A 140 -0.78 12.45 20.50
C ARG A 140 -0.72 11.90 21.93
N ASP A 141 -1.29 10.72 22.19
CA ASP A 141 -1.45 10.17 23.56
C ASP A 141 -0.42 9.07 23.93
N ARG A 142 0.73 9.02 23.25
CA ARG A 142 1.86 8.12 23.56
C ARG A 142 3.18 8.86 23.47
#